data_AF-A0A378BFQ1-F1
#
_entry.id   AF-A0A378BFQ1-F1
#
_cell.length_a   1.000
_cell.length_b   1.000
_cell.length_c   1.000
_cell.angle_alpha   90.00
_cell.angle_beta   90.00
_cell.angle_gamma   90.00
#
_symmetry.space_group_name_H-M   'P 1'
#
loop_
_entity.id
_entity.type
_entity.pdbx_description
1 polymer ?
#
loop_
_entity_poly.entity_id
_entity_poly.type
_entity_poly.pdbx_seq_one_letter_code
_entity_poly.pdbx_strand_id
1 'polypeptide(L)'
;MANISHDLRTPLTSLLGYLETLTLKDEWLTAEERRQYLTIALRQGNKVRHLSQQLFELARLEHGGIKPQRERFAMGELISDVAQKFELTARTREVNLHIDVPGPLPLINADVSMIERVVTNLLDNAMRHTPVGGEIRLAVWQENQQLQVEVADNGAGVDAALRNDLFQRPSALSTQASREDRGGLGLLIVKRMLELHGGDIRLVESVSGRGSGSSCHFEKSPGGGYALPGQRGRAVAG
;
A
#
# COMPACT_ATOMS: atom_id res chain seq x y z
N MET A 1 -3.34 20.71 4.42
CA MET A 1 -4.68 20.89 3.82
C MET A 1 -4.63 21.26 2.33
N ALA A 2 -3.71 22.12 1.85
CA ALA A 2 -3.66 22.54 0.43
C ALA A 2 -3.45 21.41 -0.60
N ASN A 3 -2.64 20.38 -0.29
CA ASN A 3 -2.33 19.31 -1.24
C ASN A 3 -3.51 18.37 -1.52
N ILE A 4 -4.31 18.06 -0.50
CA ILE A 4 -5.47 17.16 -0.62
C ILE A 4 -6.56 17.77 -1.50
N SER A 5 -6.83 19.06 -1.31
CA SER A 5 -7.78 19.80 -2.14
C SER A 5 -7.34 19.87 -3.61
N HIS A 6 -6.03 19.93 -3.87
CA HIS A 6 -5.50 19.90 -5.24
C HIS A 6 -5.66 18.52 -5.90
N ASP A 7 -5.38 17.45 -5.16
CA ASP A 7 -5.47 16.08 -5.65
C ASP A 7 -6.92 15.62 -5.91
N LEU A 8 -7.90 16.20 -5.21
CA LEU A 8 -9.32 16.04 -5.53
C LEU A 8 -9.78 16.91 -6.71
N ARG A 9 -9.30 18.16 -6.79
CA ARG A 9 -9.72 19.11 -7.83
C ARG A 9 -9.37 18.60 -9.24
N THR A 10 -8.17 18.07 -9.43
CA THR A 10 -7.69 17.60 -10.74
C THR A 10 -8.61 16.56 -11.40
N PRO A 11 -8.89 15.40 -10.76
CA PRO A 11 -9.79 14.39 -11.34
C PRO A 11 -11.24 14.90 -11.43
N LEU A 12 -11.69 15.76 -10.51
CA LEU A 12 -13.03 16.34 -10.56
C LEU A 12 -13.21 17.28 -11.77
N THR A 13 -12.23 18.15 -12.02
CA THR A 13 -12.24 19.03 -13.20
C THR A 13 -12.21 18.23 -14.49
N SER A 14 -11.40 17.16 -14.55
CA SER A 14 -11.37 16.27 -15.72
C SER A 14 -12.70 15.54 -15.91
N LEU A 15 -13.29 15.01 -14.85
CA LEU A 15 -14.61 14.36 -14.86
C LEU A 15 -15.68 15.30 -15.44
N LEU A 16 -15.78 16.51 -14.90
CA LEU A 16 -16.76 17.50 -15.35
C LEU A 16 -16.51 17.90 -16.81
N GLY A 17 -15.26 18.15 -17.21
CA GLY A 17 -14.94 18.51 -18.59
C GLY A 17 -15.29 17.44 -19.63
N TYR A 18 -15.11 16.15 -19.32
CA TYR A 18 -15.54 15.07 -20.21
C TYR A 18 -17.08 14.96 -20.28
N LEU A 19 -17.78 15.12 -19.15
CA LEU A 19 -19.25 15.13 -19.13
C LEU A 19 -19.85 16.35 -19.86
N GLU A 20 -19.23 17.53 -19.72
CA GLU A 20 -19.59 18.74 -20.46
C GLU A 20 -19.36 18.54 -21.96
N THR A 21 -18.24 17.92 -22.36
CA THR A 21 -17.96 17.62 -23.78
C THR A 21 -19.00 16.66 -24.35
N LEU A 22 -19.35 15.61 -23.60
CA LEU A 22 -20.42 14.67 -24.00
C LEU A 22 -21.77 15.37 -24.15
N THR A 23 -22.08 16.31 -23.26
CA THR A 23 -23.36 17.04 -23.28
C THR A 23 -23.42 18.07 -24.41
N LEU A 24 -22.36 18.86 -24.59
CA LEU A 24 -22.32 19.96 -25.54
C LEU A 24 -22.02 19.51 -26.97
N LYS A 25 -21.31 18.40 -27.15
CA LYS A 25 -20.88 17.92 -28.46
C LYS A 25 -21.54 16.62 -28.91
N ASP A 26 -22.61 16.17 -28.24
CA ASP A 26 -23.20 14.84 -28.49
C ASP A 26 -23.42 14.56 -29.98
N GLU A 27 -24.04 15.50 -30.70
CA GLU A 27 -24.36 15.37 -32.13
C GLU A 27 -23.14 15.21 -33.05
N TRP A 28 -21.94 15.63 -32.61
CA TRP A 28 -20.71 15.55 -33.39
C TRP A 28 -19.78 14.41 -32.95
N LEU A 29 -20.13 13.68 -31.89
CA LEU A 29 -19.31 12.57 -31.39
C LEU A 29 -19.77 11.23 -31.96
N THR A 30 -18.79 10.48 -32.47
CA THR A 30 -18.99 9.08 -32.84
C THR A 30 -19.31 8.22 -31.61
N ALA A 31 -19.92 7.06 -31.82
CA ALA A 31 -20.22 6.12 -30.72
C ALA A 31 -18.96 5.68 -29.96
N GLU A 32 -17.81 5.59 -30.64
CA GLU A 32 -16.53 5.20 -30.02
C GLU A 32 -15.96 6.33 -29.15
N GLU A 33 -15.98 7.57 -29.63
CA GLU A 33 -15.55 8.73 -28.84
C GLU A 33 -16.43 8.92 -27.59
N ARG A 34 -17.75 8.73 -27.72
CA ARG A 34 -18.67 8.77 -26.57
C ARG A 34 -18.29 7.72 -25.53
N ARG A 35 -18.04 6.48 -25.96
CA ARG A 35 -17.62 5.39 -25.06
C ARG A 35 -16.28 5.69 -24.41
N GLN A 36 -15.32 6.22 -25.15
CA GLN A 36 -14.02 6.60 -24.62
C GLN A 36 -14.15 7.69 -23.56
N TYR A 37 -14.89 8.77 -23.82
CA TYR A 37 -15.10 9.86 -22.86
C TYR A 37 -15.86 9.39 -21.61
N LEU A 38 -16.90 8.56 -21.77
CA LEU A 38 -17.59 7.95 -20.64
C LEU A 38 -16.66 7.07 -19.80
N THR A 39 -15.79 6.29 -20.45
CA THR A 39 -14.79 5.45 -19.77
C THR A 39 -13.80 6.30 -18.98
N ILE A 40 -13.32 7.40 -19.56
CA ILE A 40 -12.41 8.33 -18.86
C ILE A 40 -13.14 9.02 -17.71
N ALA A 41 -14.35 9.53 -17.92
CA ALA A 41 -15.18 10.12 -16.87
C ALA A 41 -15.38 9.15 -15.70
N LEU A 42 -15.80 7.91 -15.98
CA LEU A 42 -15.97 6.87 -14.96
C LEU A 42 -14.67 6.59 -14.19
N ARG A 43 -13.53 6.53 -14.88
CA ARG A 43 -12.20 6.39 -14.27
C ARG A 43 -11.89 7.54 -13.30
N GLN A 44 -12.15 8.79 -13.70
CA GLN A 44 -11.93 9.95 -12.84
C GLN A 44 -12.90 9.99 -11.65
N GLY A 45 -14.17 9.63 -11.85
CA GLY A 45 -15.14 9.52 -10.76
C GLY A 45 -14.75 8.47 -9.72
N ASN A 46 -14.29 7.30 -10.17
CA ASN A 46 -13.75 6.27 -9.30
C ASN A 46 -12.52 6.75 -8.52
N LYS A 47 -11.64 7.54 -9.16
CA LYS A 47 -10.48 8.15 -8.50
C LYS A 47 -10.89 9.14 -7.40
N VAL A 48 -11.86 10.02 -7.65
CA VAL A 48 -12.41 10.93 -6.63
C VAL A 48 -12.99 10.14 -5.45
N ARG A 49 -13.79 9.11 -5.73
CA ARG A 49 -14.36 8.23 -4.69
C ARG A 49 -13.26 7.60 -3.83
N HIS A 50 -12.22 7.07 -4.44
CA HIS A 50 -11.10 6.45 -3.73
C HIS A 50 -10.35 7.46 -2.84
N LEU A 51 -10.02 8.64 -3.36
CA LEU A 51 -9.35 9.69 -2.58
C LEU A 51 -10.20 10.17 -1.39
N SER A 52 -11.51 10.31 -1.59
CA SER A 52 -12.44 10.66 -0.50
C SER A 52 -12.45 9.58 0.59
N GLN A 53 -12.47 8.30 0.21
CA GLN A 53 -12.44 7.20 1.17
C GLN A 53 -11.14 7.20 1.98
N GLN A 54 -9.99 7.39 1.32
CA GLN A 54 -8.69 7.49 1.99
C GLN A 54 -8.62 8.68 2.96
N LEU A 55 -9.23 9.81 2.61
CA LEU A 55 -9.30 10.98 3.49
C LEU A 55 -10.12 10.68 4.76
N PHE A 56 -11.29 10.07 4.62
CA PHE A 56 -12.10 9.68 5.78
C PHE A 56 -11.39 8.63 6.65
N GLU A 57 -10.73 7.67 6.02
CA GLU A 57 -9.93 6.64 6.70
C GLU A 57 -8.81 7.29 7.54
N LEU A 58 -8.01 8.18 6.93
CA LEU A 58 -6.95 8.91 7.62
C LEU A 58 -7.50 9.77 8.77
N ALA A 59 -8.58 10.51 8.54
CA ALA A 59 -9.19 11.35 9.58
C ALA A 59 -9.64 10.52 10.80
N ARG A 60 -10.22 9.33 10.55
CA ARG A 60 -10.63 8.42 11.63
C ARG A 60 -9.45 7.83 12.39
N LEU A 61 -8.34 7.54 11.70
CA LEU A 61 -7.10 7.06 12.33
C LEU A 61 -6.46 8.14 13.21
N GLU A 62 -6.44 9.41 12.78
CA GLU A 62 -5.81 10.51 13.53
C GLU A 62 -6.59 10.95 14.77
N HIS A 63 -7.92 10.92 14.73
CA HIS A 63 -8.76 11.35 15.87
C HIS A 63 -9.05 10.22 16.87
N GLY A 64 -8.34 9.08 16.78
CA GLY A 64 -8.53 7.94 17.68
C GLY A 64 -9.90 7.27 17.57
N GLY A 65 -10.64 7.52 16.49
CA GLY A 65 -11.96 6.95 16.24
C GLY A 65 -11.92 5.48 15.84
N ILE A 66 -10.73 4.90 15.67
CA ILE A 66 -10.49 3.51 15.33
C ILE A 66 -9.54 2.92 16.37
N LYS A 67 -9.95 1.82 17.01
CA LYS A 67 -9.10 1.01 17.88
C LYS A 67 -8.84 -0.34 17.18
N PRO A 68 -7.58 -0.80 17.07
CA PRO A 68 -7.28 -2.10 16.47
C PRO A 68 -7.98 -3.24 17.21
N GLN A 69 -8.70 -4.09 16.47
CA GLN A 69 -9.26 -5.34 16.96
C GLN A 69 -8.21 -6.43 16.81
N ARG A 70 -7.36 -6.58 17.83
CA ARG A 70 -6.20 -7.46 17.75
C ARG A 70 -6.59 -8.92 17.96
N GLU A 71 -6.12 -9.77 17.06
CA GLU A 71 -6.23 -11.22 17.15
C GLU A 71 -4.92 -11.90 16.75
N ARG A 72 -4.78 -13.19 17.09
CA ARG A 72 -3.61 -13.98 16.72
C ARG A 72 -3.84 -14.64 15.36
N PHE A 73 -2.96 -14.38 14.41
CA PHE A 73 -3.04 -14.97 13.07
C PHE A 73 -1.65 -15.25 12.48
N ALA A 74 -1.62 -16.08 11.43
CA ALA A 74 -0.41 -16.40 10.69
C ALA A 74 -0.18 -15.36 9.58
N MET A 75 0.93 -14.61 9.64
CA MET A 75 1.24 -13.62 8.60
C MET A 75 1.40 -14.27 7.22
N GLY A 76 1.97 -15.47 7.15
CA GLY A 76 2.16 -16.17 5.87
C GLY A 76 0.86 -16.37 5.10
N GLU A 77 -0.22 -16.78 5.79
CA GLU A 77 -1.55 -16.95 5.18
C GLU A 77 -2.10 -15.62 4.66
N LEU A 78 -2.03 -14.56 5.48
CA LEU A 78 -2.47 -13.23 5.07
C LEU A 78 -1.72 -12.74 3.81
N ILE A 79 -0.41 -12.95 3.76
CA ILE A 79 0.43 -12.56 2.62
C ILE A 79 0.06 -13.34 1.37
N SER A 80 -0.18 -14.65 1.48
CA SER A 80 -0.64 -15.48 0.37
C SER A 80 -2.00 -15.00 -0.16
N ASP A 81 -2.96 -14.74 0.73
CA ASP A 81 -4.30 -14.27 0.37
C ASP A 81 -4.25 -12.91 -0.35
N VAL A 82 -3.43 -11.97 0.16
CA VAL A 82 -3.26 -10.67 -0.48
C VAL A 82 -2.58 -10.84 -1.84
N ALA A 83 -1.49 -11.59 -1.93
CA ALA A 83 -0.77 -11.76 -3.19
C ALA A 83 -1.64 -12.41 -4.28
N GLN A 84 -2.53 -13.36 -3.92
CA GLN A 84 -3.48 -13.95 -4.85
C GLN A 84 -4.42 -12.90 -5.48
N LYS A 85 -4.86 -11.90 -4.70
CA LYS A 85 -5.69 -10.79 -5.21
C LYS A 85 -4.95 -9.93 -6.24
N PHE A 86 -3.62 -9.88 -6.17
CA PHE A 86 -2.78 -9.12 -7.09
C PHE A 86 -2.33 -9.89 -8.32
N GLU A 87 -2.52 -11.21 -8.37
CA GLU A 87 -2.04 -12.06 -9.47
C GLU A 87 -2.59 -11.63 -10.83
N LEU A 88 -3.90 -11.35 -10.92
CA LEU A 88 -4.52 -10.89 -12.17
C LEU A 88 -3.98 -9.53 -12.60
N THR A 89 -3.82 -8.59 -11.67
CA THR A 89 -3.29 -7.25 -11.95
C THR A 89 -1.84 -7.34 -12.40
N ALA A 90 -1.03 -8.18 -11.76
CA ALA A 90 0.38 -8.43 -12.08
C ALA A 90 0.51 -8.99 -13.50
N ARG A 91 -0.28 -10.02 -13.83
CA ARG A 91 -0.33 -10.59 -15.19
C ARG A 91 -0.77 -9.57 -16.24
N THR A 92 -1.80 -8.77 -15.94
CA THR A 92 -2.33 -7.76 -16.89
C THR A 92 -1.33 -6.63 -17.15
N ARG A 93 -0.46 -6.32 -16.19
CA ARG A 93 0.61 -5.31 -16.31
C ARG A 93 1.96 -5.90 -16.74
N GLU A 94 2.03 -7.22 -16.94
CA GLU A 94 3.25 -7.97 -17.20
C GLU A 94 4.34 -7.73 -16.14
N VAL A 95 3.95 -7.67 -14.87
CA VAL A 95 4.86 -7.52 -13.72
C VAL A 95 4.99 -8.87 -13.02
N ASN A 96 6.21 -9.27 -12.70
CA ASN A 96 6.49 -10.50 -11.96
C ASN A 96 6.38 -10.26 -10.45
N LEU A 97 5.40 -10.87 -9.79
CA LEU A 97 5.25 -10.83 -8.33
C LEU A 97 5.85 -12.08 -7.70
N HIS A 98 6.90 -11.90 -6.90
CA HIS A 98 7.57 -12.95 -6.14
C HIS A 98 7.21 -12.87 -4.66
N ILE A 99 6.80 -13.99 -4.07
CA ILE A 99 6.53 -14.10 -2.64
C ILE A 99 7.67 -14.92 -2.02
N ASP A 100 8.31 -14.37 -1.00
CA ASP A 100 9.37 -15.05 -0.26
C ASP A 100 9.04 -15.13 1.24
N VAL A 101 8.84 -16.36 1.72
CA VAL A 101 8.56 -16.65 3.12
C VAL A 101 9.50 -17.80 3.52
N PRO A 102 10.74 -17.51 3.95
CA PRO A 102 11.82 -18.49 4.06
C PRO A 102 11.72 -19.44 5.27
N GLY A 103 10.52 -19.68 5.82
CA GLY A 103 10.33 -20.65 6.90
C GLY A 103 9.04 -20.44 7.71
N PRO A 104 8.84 -21.25 8.77
CA PRO A 104 7.72 -21.08 9.67
C PRO A 104 7.80 -19.74 10.40
N LEU A 105 6.77 -18.92 10.25
CA LEU A 105 6.65 -17.62 10.92
C LEU A 105 5.86 -17.76 12.24
N PRO A 106 6.18 -16.95 13.27
CA PRO A 106 5.38 -16.92 14.48
C PRO A 106 4.01 -16.30 14.23
N LEU A 107 3.04 -16.66 15.07
CA LEU A 107 1.75 -15.95 15.10
C LEU A 107 1.96 -14.51 15.57
N ILE A 108 1.30 -13.57 14.89
CA ILE A 108 1.32 -12.15 15.25
C ILE A 108 0.00 -11.75 15.92
N ASN A 109 0.08 -10.80 16.85
CA ASN A 109 -1.09 -10.24 17.53
C ASN A 109 -1.36 -8.82 17.01
N ALA A 110 -2.24 -8.71 16.02
CA ALA A 110 -2.57 -7.47 15.33
C ALA A 110 -4.00 -7.52 14.77
N ASP A 111 -4.50 -6.40 14.27
CA ASP A 111 -5.77 -6.35 13.54
C ASP A 111 -5.53 -6.83 12.11
N VAL A 112 -6.09 -7.99 11.76
CA VAL A 112 -5.89 -8.63 10.44
C VAL A 112 -6.28 -7.69 9.32
N SER A 113 -7.42 -7.01 9.44
CA SER A 113 -7.94 -6.12 8.39
C SER A 113 -7.03 -4.92 8.13
N MET A 114 -6.42 -4.37 9.18
CA MET A 114 -5.46 -3.27 9.05
C MET A 114 -4.15 -3.73 8.43
N ILE A 115 -3.63 -4.89 8.83
CA ILE A 115 -2.39 -5.41 8.24
C ILE A 115 -2.61 -5.80 6.77
N GLU A 116 -3.76 -6.40 6.43
CA GLU A 116 -4.14 -6.67 5.04
C GLU A 116 -4.11 -5.38 4.21
N ARG A 117 -4.69 -4.31 4.76
CA ARG A 117 -4.74 -2.99 4.15
C ARG A 117 -3.36 -2.37 3.99
N VAL A 118 -2.48 -2.55 4.97
CA VAL A 118 -1.08 -2.13 4.89
C VAL A 118 -0.40 -2.80 3.70
N VAL A 119 -0.43 -4.13 3.62
CA VAL A 119 0.23 -4.88 2.53
C VAL A 119 -0.38 -4.52 1.18
N THR A 120 -1.70 -4.43 1.09
CA THR A 120 -2.42 -4.06 -0.13
C THR A 120 -2.00 -2.67 -0.64
N ASN A 121 -1.92 -1.67 0.24
CA ASN A 121 -1.49 -0.31 -0.14
C ASN A 121 -0.04 -0.27 -0.63
N LEU A 122 0.85 -1.07 -0.03
CA LEU A 122 2.24 -1.17 -0.45
C LEU A 122 2.37 -1.87 -1.80
N LEU A 123 1.68 -2.98 -2.02
CA LEU A 123 1.64 -3.66 -3.31
C LEU A 123 1.00 -2.81 -4.41
N ASP A 124 -0.09 -2.11 -4.12
CA ASP A 124 -0.70 -1.17 -5.06
C ASP A 124 0.28 -0.07 -5.47
N ASN A 125 1.09 0.44 -4.53
CA ASN A 125 2.14 1.40 -4.84
C ASN A 125 3.23 0.79 -5.72
N ALA A 126 3.75 -0.39 -5.35
CA ALA A 126 4.75 -1.09 -6.16
C ALA A 126 4.23 -1.31 -7.59
N MET A 127 3.03 -1.88 -7.74
CA MET A 127 2.39 -2.12 -9.04
C MET A 127 2.18 -0.86 -9.89
N ARG A 128 2.00 0.31 -9.27
CA ARG A 128 1.90 1.60 -9.96
C ARG A 128 3.24 2.10 -10.49
N HIS A 129 4.33 1.80 -9.80
CA HIS A 129 5.65 2.36 -10.08
C HIS A 129 6.61 1.40 -10.79
N THR A 130 6.31 0.10 -10.79
CA THR A 130 7.02 -0.92 -11.55
C THR A 130 6.66 -0.83 -13.03
N PRO A 131 7.65 -0.75 -13.95
CA PRO A 131 7.40 -0.77 -15.38
C PRO A 131 6.93 -2.15 -15.86
N VAL A 132 6.37 -2.20 -17.07
CA VAL A 132 6.04 -3.44 -17.78
C VAL A 132 7.28 -4.32 -17.89
N GLY A 133 7.16 -5.61 -17.58
CA GLY A 133 8.27 -6.57 -17.51
C GLY A 133 9.11 -6.46 -16.23
N GLY A 134 8.74 -5.58 -15.29
CA GLY A 134 9.42 -5.39 -14.02
C GLY A 134 9.09 -6.47 -12.98
N GLU A 135 9.65 -6.30 -11.79
CA GLU A 135 9.59 -7.28 -10.70
C GLU A 135 9.20 -6.60 -9.38
N ILE A 136 8.36 -7.29 -8.62
CA ILE A 136 7.99 -6.94 -7.25
C ILE A 136 8.25 -8.16 -6.38
N ARG A 137 8.91 -7.95 -5.24
CA ARG A 137 9.15 -8.97 -4.22
C ARG A 137 8.41 -8.59 -2.94
N LEU A 138 7.60 -9.52 -2.45
CA LEU A 138 6.98 -9.47 -1.13
C LEU A 138 7.67 -10.51 -0.24
N ALA A 139 8.49 -10.06 0.68
CA ALA A 139 9.25 -10.93 1.58
C ALA A 139 8.78 -10.77 3.03
N VAL A 140 8.70 -11.88 3.77
CA VAL A 140 8.39 -11.87 5.20
C VAL A 140 9.31 -12.83 5.93
N TRP A 141 10.07 -12.31 6.90
CA TRP A 141 10.99 -13.10 7.71
C TRP A 141 10.95 -12.66 9.17
N GLN A 142 11.58 -13.45 10.04
CA GLN A 142 11.79 -13.09 11.43
C GLN A 142 13.24 -12.65 11.66
N GLU A 143 13.44 -11.50 12.29
CA GLU A 143 14.75 -10.98 12.67
C GLU A 143 14.68 -10.37 14.07
N ASN A 144 15.63 -10.67 14.94
CA ASN A 144 15.71 -10.11 16.31
C ASN A 144 14.39 -10.20 17.11
N GLN A 145 13.67 -11.32 16.99
CA GLN A 145 12.34 -11.53 17.60
C GLN A 145 11.26 -10.56 17.10
N GLN A 146 11.43 -9.97 15.91
CA GLN A 146 10.42 -9.18 15.24
C GLN A 146 10.13 -9.76 13.87
N LEU A 147 8.88 -9.67 13.45
CA LEU A 147 8.48 -10.01 12.10
C LEU A 147 8.78 -8.82 11.20
N GLN A 148 9.52 -9.06 10.13
CA GLN A 148 9.85 -8.11 9.09
C GLN A 148 9.01 -8.40 7.86
N VAL A 149 8.43 -7.36 7.28
CA VAL A 149 7.71 -7.44 6.01
C VAL A 149 8.29 -6.42 5.06
N GLU A 150 8.64 -6.88 3.87
CA GLU A 150 9.27 -6.09 2.81
C GLU A 150 8.41 -6.15 1.55
N VAL A 151 8.12 -4.99 0.98
CA VAL A 151 7.65 -4.86 -0.41
C VAL A 151 8.73 -4.11 -1.18
N ALA A 152 9.44 -4.81 -2.06
CA ALA A 152 10.49 -4.28 -2.92
C ALA A 152 10.06 -4.31 -4.38
N ASP A 153 10.34 -3.25 -5.13
CA ASP A 153 10.11 -3.18 -6.58
C ASP A 153 11.37 -2.73 -7.34
N ASN A 154 11.45 -2.97 -8.65
CA ASN A 154 12.55 -2.49 -9.50
C ASN A 154 12.16 -1.28 -10.38
N GLY A 155 11.22 -0.47 -9.92
CA GLY A 155 10.73 0.72 -10.61
C GLY A 155 11.68 1.91 -10.57
N ALA A 156 11.13 3.10 -10.89
CA ALA A 156 11.89 4.35 -10.99
C ALA A 156 12.52 4.82 -9.66
N GLY A 157 12.06 4.26 -8.54
CA GLY A 157 12.53 4.62 -7.22
C GLY A 157 11.96 5.90 -6.65
N VAL A 158 12.39 6.20 -5.43
CA VAL A 158 12.10 7.46 -4.76
C VAL A 158 13.41 8.23 -4.53
N ASP A 159 13.40 9.48 -4.96
CA ASP A 159 14.46 10.45 -4.68
C ASP A 159 14.79 10.49 -3.18
N ALA A 160 16.08 10.39 -2.85
CA ALA A 160 16.61 10.45 -1.49
C ALA A 160 16.07 11.65 -0.69
N ALA A 161 15.88 12.80 -1.34
CA ALA A 161 15.37 14.01 -0.70
C ALA A 161 13.89 13.89 -0.26
N LEU A 162 13.12 12.99 -0.88
CA LEU A 162 11.68 12.83 -0.63
C LEU A 162 11.37 11.69 0.35
N ARG A 163 12.33 10.81 0.64
CA ARG A 163 12.12 9.57 1.42
C ARG A 163 11.56 9.84 2.82
N ASN A 164 12.08 10.83 3.53
CA ASN A 164 11.64 11.18 4.88
C ASN A 164 10.26 11.83 4.91
N ASP A 165 9.90 12.55 3.84
CA ASP A 165 8.64 13.29 3.74
C ASP A 165 7.47 12.41 3.28
N LEU A 166 7.74 11.29 2.59
CA LEU A 166 6.74 10.35 2.08
C LEU A 166 5.75 9.88 3.14
N PHE A 167 6.24 9.69 4.36
CA PHE A 167 5.48 9.16 5.49
C PHE A 167 4.98 10.26 6.44
N GLN A 168 5.33 11.53 6.20
CA GLN A 168 4.99 12.63 7.11
C GLN A 168 3.92 13.55 6.56
N ARG A 169 3.83 13.69 5.23
CA ARG A 169 2.88 14.57 4.56
C ARG A 169 2.37 13.90 3.28
N PRO A 170 1.16 14.24 2.80
CA PRO A 170 0.74 13.90 1.45
C PRO A 170 1.77 14.48 0.48
N SER A 171 2.64 13.60 0.00
CA SER A 171 3.84 13.96 -0.72
C SER A 171 3.44 14.28 -2.15
N ALA A 172 3.63 15.53 -2.54
CA ALA A 172 3.59 15.90 -3.96
C ALA A 172 4.89 15.39 -4.58
N LEU A 173 4.95 14.09 -4.89
CA LEU A 173 6.01 13.55 -5.71
C LEU A 173 6.04 14.33 -7.04
N SER A 174 7.26 14.62 -7.47
CA SER A 174 7.70 15.75 -8.29
C SER A 174 7.07 15.89 -9.68
N THR A 175 7.34 17.06 -10.25
CA THR A 175 6.77 17.74 -11.44
C THR A 175 6.90 17.05 -12.81
N GLN A 176 7.39 15.81 -12.91
CA GLN A 176 7.71 15.21 -14.22
C GLN A 176 7.24 13.78 -14.48
N ALA A 177 6.74 13.05 -13.47
CA ALA A 177 6.01 11.79 -13.73
C ALA A 177 4.51 12.10 -13.86
N SER A 178 3.91 11.63 -14.94
CA SER A 178 2.49 11.71 -15.34
C SER A 178 1.54 12.20 -14.25
N ARG A 179 0.87 13.34 -14.51
CA ARG A 179 -0.16 13.98 -13.64
C ARG A 179 -1.28 13.05 -13.15
N GLU A 180 -1.34 11.80 -13.60
CA GLU A 180 -2.42 10.85 -13.35
C GLU A 180 -2.23 9.95 -12.11
N ASP A 181 -1.04 9.83 -11.50
CA ASP A 181 -0.78 8.79 -10.47
C ASP A 181 -0.32 9.31 -9.09
N ARG A 182 -0.88 10.44 -8.64
CA ARG A 182 -0.62 10.98 -7.29
C ARG A 182 -1.44 10.24 -6.22
N GLY A 183 -0.85 9.21 -5.62
CA GLY A 183 -1.39 8.42 -4.50
C GLY A 183 -0.75 8.77 -3.15
N GLY A 184 -0.83 10.03 -2.70
CA GLY A 184 -0.10 10.51 -1.52
C GLY A 184 -0.69 10.16 -0.16
N LEU A 185 -1.90 9.58 -0.09
CA LEU A 185 -2.55 9.22 1.18
C LEU A 185 -2.28 7.78 1.61
N GLY A 186 -1.99 6.87 0.67
CA GLY A 186 -1.83 5.44 0.96
C GLY A 186 -0.70 5.15 1.94
N LEU A 187 0.48 5.75 1.74
CA LEU A 187 1.62 5.58 2.64
C LEU A 187 1.40 6.22 4.02
N LEU A 188 0.64 7.31 4.10
CA LEU A 188 0.25 7.92 5.37
C LEU A 188 -0.68 7.00 6.15
N ILE A 189 -1.68 6.41 5.49
CA ILE A 189 -2.59 5.43 6.10
C ILE A 189 -1.78 4.22 6.61
N VAL A 190 -0.85 3.70 5.80
CA VAL A 190 0.05 2.61 6.20
C VAL A 190 0.80 2.96 7.47
N LYS A 191 1.46 4.14 7.51
CA LYS A 191 2.19 4.57 8.70
C LYS A 191 1.29 4.64 9.93
N ARG A 192 0.11 5.27 9.83
CA ARG A 192 -0.81 5.39 10.97
C ARG A 192 -1.28 4.04 11.49
N MET A 193 -1.59 3.10 10.58
CA MET A 193 -1.97 1.75 10.96
C MET A 193 -0.84 1.02 11.69
N LEU A 194 0.40 1.17 11.23
CA LEU A 194 1.58 0.58 11.88
C LEU A 194 1.88 1.23 13.24
N GLU A 195 1.77 2.56 13.35
CA GLU A 195 1.92 3.30 14.62
C GLU A 195 0.91 2.81 15.67
N LEU A 196 -0.36 2.58 15.29
CA LEU A 196 -1.39 2.01 16.18
C LEU A 196 -1.07 0.57 16.63
N HIS A 197 -0.22 -0.12 15.89
CA HIS A 197 0.29 -1.45 16.22
C HIS A 197 1.66 -1.43 16.92
N GLY A 198 2.22 -0.24 17.18
CA GLY A 198 3.55 -0.08 17.77
C GLY A 198 4.70 -0.48 16.84
N GLY A 199 4.45 -0.53 15.53
CA GLY A 199 5.45 -0.71 14.49
C GLY A 199 5.82 0.61 13.83
N ASP A 200 6.74 0.53 12.87
CA ASP A 200 7.22 1.66 12.07
C ASP A 200 7.34 1.23 10.60
N ILE A 201 7.37 2.18 9.68
CA ILE A 201 7.65 1.94 8.27
C ILE A 201 8.84 2.77 7.81
N ARG A 202 9.75 2.14 7.08
CA ARG A 202 10.92 2.81 6.50
C ARG A 202 11.06 2.45 5.04
N LEU A 203 11.54 3.43 4.28
CA LEU A 203 11.97 3.21 2.91
C LEU A 203 13.48 2.93 2.92
N VAL A 204 13.87 1.78 2.41
CA VAL A 204 15.28 1.43 2.17
C VAL A 204 15.57 1.34 0.68
N GLU A 205 16.84 1.42 0.32
CA GLU A 205 17.28 1.21 -1.06
C GLU A 205 17.14 -0.25 -1.43
N SER A 206 16.54 -0.52 -2.59
CA SER A 206 16.47 -1.88 -3.11
C SER A 206 17.88 -2.40 -3.39
N VAL A 207 18.23 -3.52 -2.76
CA VAL A 207 19.55 -4.16 -2.88
C VAL A 207 19.70 -4.91 -4.22
N SER A 208 18.62 -5.06 -5.00
CA SER A 208 18.69 -5.68 -6.32
C SER A 208 19.31 -4.68 -7.31
N GLY A 209 20.57 -4.91 -7.69
CA GLY A 209 21.39 -4.09 -8.60
C GLY A 209 20.91 -3.94 -10.04
N ARG A 210 19.59 -3.92 -10.29
CA ARG A 210 18.94 -3.54 -11.55
C ARG A 210 17.77 -2.59 -11.26
N GLY A 211 18.09 -1.34 -10.93
CA GLY A 211 17.12 -0.26 -10.80
C GLY A 211 17.12 0.44 -9.44
N SER A 212 16.54 1.63 -9.39
CA SER A 212 16.43 2.48 -8.19
C SER A 212 15.30 2.03 -7.26
N GLY A 213 15.08 0.73 -7.11
CA GLY A 213 13.91 0.18 -6.43
C GLY A 213 13.62 0.73 -5.03
N SER A 214 12.35 0.74 -4.65
CA SER A 214 11.91 1.14 -3.31
C SER A 214 11.59 -0.10 -2.49
N SER A 215 12.07 -0.16 -1.25
CA SER A 215 11.72 -1.24 -0.34
C SER A 215 11.09 -0.68 0.95
N CYS A 216 9.85 -1.08 1.23
CA CYS A 216 9.13 -0.68 2.44
C CYS A 216 9.22 -1.77 3.49
N HIS A 217 9.89 -1.48 4.62
CA HIS A 217 10.02 -2.39 5.76
C HIS A 217 9.07 -1.98 6.88
N PHE A 218 8.37 -2.94 7.47
CA PHE A 218 7.76 -2.76 8.79
C PHE A 218 8.01 -3.92 9.73
N GLU A 219 8.10 -3.58 11.02
CA GLU A 219 8.43 -4.52 12.09
C GLU A 219 7.23 -4.75 13.02
N LYS A 220 7.00 -6.00 13.44
CA LYS A 220 6.01 -6.32 14.47
C LYS A 220 6.52 -7.38 15.44
N SER A 221 6.47 -7.09 16.74
CA SER A 221 6.75 -8.10 17.77
C SER A 221 5.71 -9.24 17.72
N PRO A 222 6.13 -10.51 17.72
CA PRO A 222 5.27 -11.66 17.99
C PRO A 222 4.51 -11.41 19.28
N GLY A 223 3.20 -11.71 19.29
CA GLY A 223 2.40 -11.52 20.48
C GLY A 223 2.99 -12.30 21.66
N GLY A 224 3.31 -11.62 22.76
CA GLY A 224 3.88 -12.24 23.95
C GLY A 224 3.11 -13.49 24.37
N GLY A 225 3.84 -14.59 24.51
CA GLY A 225 3.29 -15.90 24.86
C GLY A 225 3.80 -17.05 24.00
N TYR A 226 5.10 -17.08 23.68
CA TYR A 226 5.78 -18.36 23.44
C TYR A 226 6.18 -18.91 24.80
N ALA A 227 5.31 -19.70 25.43
CA ALA A 227 5.79 -20.66 26.41
C ALA A 227 6.55 -21.73 25.62
N LEU A 228 7.88 -21.73 25.75
CA LEU A 228 8.72 -22.80 25.22
C LEU A 228 8.17 -24.15 25.76
N PRO A 229 7.87 -25.15 24.91
CA PRO A 229 7.59 -26.48 25.41
C PRO A 229 8.91 -27.06 25.92
N GLY A 230 9.11 -27.11 27.25
CA GLY A 230 10.18 -27.95 27.81
C GLY A 230 10.93 -27.51 29.05
N GLN A 231 10.55 -26.45 29.78
CA GLN A 231 11.16 -26.19 31.10
C GLN A 231 10.11 -25.98 32.20
N ARG A 232 9.49 -27.08 32.64
CA ARG A 232 8.99 -27.15 34.01
C ARG A 232 10.15 -27.56 34.91
N GLY A 233 10.59 -26.60 35.70
CA GLY A 233 11.65 -26.77 36.69
C GLY A 233 11.34 -27.89 37.67
N ARG A 234 12.40 -28.62 38.02
CA ARG A 234 12.49 -29.40 39.25
C ARG A 234 12.17 -28.48 40.43
N ALA A 235 11.02 -28.68 41.05
CA ALA A 235 10.79 -28.23 42.40
C ALA A 235 11.62 -29.13 43.33
N VAL A 236 12.65 -28.54 43.93
CA VAL A 236 13.32 -29.09 45.11
C VAL A 236 12.38 -28.85 46.28
N ALA A 237 11.90 -29.92 46.91
CA ALA A 237 11.22 -29.85 48.19
C ALA A 237 12.25 -30.14 49.29
N GLY A 238 12.42 -29.18 50.20
CA GLY A 238 12.89 -29.41 51.56
C GLY A 238 11.71 -29.64 52.49
#